data_AF-A0A7Y6YVH0-F1
#
_entry.id   AF-A0A7Y6YVH0-F1
#
_cell.length_a   1.000
_cell.length_b   1.000
_cell.length_c   1.000
_cell.angle_alpha   90.00
_cell.angle_beta   90.00
_cell.angle_gamma   90.00
#
_symmetry.space_group_name_H-M   'P 1'
#
loop_
_entity.id
_entity.type
_entity.pdbx_description
1 polymer ?
#
loop_
_entity_poly.entity_id
_entity_poly.type
_entity_poly.pdbx_seq_one_letter_code
_entity_poly.pdbx_strand_id
1 'polypeptide(L)'
;MGIFEILAETKIKEWLRQPKPKSVRKKIDKEDKKTFEGYLLDEIIKLISQAANETGEVQKATLVKINGLQIQLLVSLEQNGHFMMAKETEKIILKHRIKCLG
;
A
#
# COMPACT_ATOMS: atom_id res chain seq x y z
N MET A 1 31.30 4.82 36.81
CA MET A 1 31.10 4.86 35.35
C MET A 1 32.33 4.28 34.69
N GLY A 2 32.15 3.25 33.87
CA GLY A 2 33.24 2.56 33.18
C GLY A 2 33.78 3.37 32.00
N ILE A 3 35.05 3.13 31.63
CA ILE A 3 35.69 3.77 30.46
C ILE A 3 34.88 3.53 29.18
N PHE A 4 34.23 2.38 29.06
CA PHE A 4 33.34 2.05 27.95
C PHE A 4 32.06 2.89 27.90
N GLU A 5 31.50 3.27 29.04
CA GLU A 5 30.29 4.12 29.10
C GLU A 5 30.60 5.53 28.61
N ILE A 6 31.77 6.06 28.99
CA ILE A 6 32.26 7.37 28.54
C ILE A 6 32.48 7.37 27.03
N LEU A 7 33.12 6.34 26.48
CA LEU A 7 33.35 6.21 25.04
C LEU A 7 32.03 6.11 24.25
N ALA A 8 31.06 5.35 24.77
CA ALA A 8 29.74 5.23 24.17
C ALA A 8 28.99 6.57 24.15
N GLU A 9 28.96 7.30 25.28
CA GLU A 9 28.36 8.63 25.34
C GLU A 9 29.01 9.61 24.37
N THR A 10 30.33 9.54 24.22
CA THR A 10 31.08 10.41 23.32
C THR A 10 30.70 10.15 21.86
N LYS A 11 30.60 8.87 21.46
CA LYS A 11 30.17 8.47 20.11
C LYS A 11 28.72 8.84 19.82
N ILE A 12 27.82 8.72 20.80
CA ILE A 12 26.42 9.12 20.67
C ILE A 12 26.32 10.64 20.48
N LYS A 13 27.04 11.42 21.27
CA LYS A 13 27.09 12.89 21.13
C LYS A 13 27.68 13.32 19.78
N GLU A 14 28.68 12.60 19.29
CA GLU A 14 29.28 12.82 17.97
C GLU A 14 28.29 12.53 16.84
N TRP A 15 27.54 11.42 16.92
CA TRP A 15 26.51 11.06 15.95
C TRP A 15 25.35 12.05 15.92
N LEU A 16 24.88 12.51 17.10
CA LEU A 16 23.82 13.52 17.21
C LEU A 16 24.23 14.90 16.67
N ARG A 17 25.53 15.20 16.63
CA ARG A 17 26.07 16.46 16.07
C ARG A 17 26.19 16.44 14.56
N GLN A 18 26.05 15.29 13.90
CA GLN A 18 26.14 15.25 12.45
C GLN A 18 24.93 15.97 11.82
N PRO A 19 25.16 16.87 10.84
CA PRO A 19 24.07 17.52 10.14
C PRO A 19 23.22 16.45 9.44
N LYS A 20 21.91 16.47 9.69
CA LYS A 20 20.97 15.53 9.06
C LYS A 20 21.20 15.55 7.54
N PRO A 21 21.32 14.39 6.88
CA PRO A 21 21.51 14.35 5.43
C PRO A 21 20.37 15.13 4.78
N LYS A 22 20.71 16.16 4.00
CA LYS A 22 19.70 16.92 3.25
C LYS A 22 18.95 15.92 2.37
N SER A 23 17.64 15.86 2.55
CA SER A 23 16.76 15.08 1.68
C SER A 23 16.96 15.58 0.25
N VAL A 24 17.73 14.82 -0.55
CA VAL A 24 17.78 15.03 -1.98
C VAL A 24 16.42 14.57 -2.49
N ARG A 25 15.48 15.51 -2.63
CA ARG A 25 14.23 15.27 -3.35
C ARG A 25 14.61 15.03 -4.81
N LYS A 26 15.00 13.81 -5.16
CA LYS A 26 14.97 13.38 -6.56
C LYS A 26 13.53 13.56 -7.02
N LYS A 27 13.29 14.50 -7.92
CA LYS A 27 12.09 14.49 -8.75
C LYS A 27 12.22 13.23 -9.60
N ILE A 28 11.61 12.15 -9.11
CA ILE A 28 11.34 10.99 -9.92
C ILE A 28 10.24 11.49 -10.85
N ASP A 29 10.59 11.85 -12.09
CA ASP A 29 9.61 11.92 -13.17
C ASP A 29 9.05 10.51 -13.31
N LYS A 30 7.98 10.25 -12.56
CA LYS A 30 7.17 9.06 -12.75
C LYS A 30 6.44 9.29 -14.05
N GLU A 31 7.03 8.87 -15.16
CA GLU A 31 6.21 8.40 -16.25
C GLU A 31 5.37 7.25 -15.66
N ASP A 32 4.13 7.58 -15.30
CA ASP A 32 3.15 6.65 -14.76
C ASP A 32 2.75 5.65 -15.86
N LYS A 33 3.68 4.76 -16.24
CA LYS A 33 3.30 3.48 -16.82
C LYS A 33 2.59 2.73 -15.72
N LYS A 34 1.26 2.88 -15.66
CA LYS A 34 0.41 2.11 -14.77
C LYS A 34 0.78 0.64 -14.93
N THR A 35 1.26 0.04 -13.86
CA THR A 35 1.52 -1.40 -13.84
C THR A 35 0.20 -2.14 -13.94
N PHE A 36 0.26 -3.41 -14.34
CA PHE A 36 -0.91 -4.27 -14.44
C PHE A 36 -1.72 -4.27 -13.13
N GLU A 37 -1.03 -4.33 -11.99
CA GLU A 37 -1.60 -4.27 -10.64
C GLU A 37 -2.32 -2.94 -10.36
N GLY A 38 -1.81 -1.83 -10.90
CA GLY A 38 -2.46 -0.51 -10.79
C GLY A 38 -3.78 -0.44 -11.55
N TYR A 39 -3.84 -1.01 -12.76
CA TYR A 39 -5.10 -1.13 -13.50
C TYR A 39 -6.11 -2.04 -12.80
N LEU A 40 -5.64 -3.15 -12.24
CA LEU A 40 -6.48 -4.13 -11.53
C LEU A 40 -7.09 -3.53 -10.25
N LEU A 41 -6.31 -2.72 -9.52
CA LEU A 41 -6.81 -1.96 -8.37
C LEU A 41 -7.90 -0.95 -8.77
N ASP A 42 -7.68 -0.17 -9.84
CA ASP A 42 -8.66 0.79 -10.34
C ASP A 42 -9.97 0.09 -10.76
N GLU A 43 -9.86 -1.08 -11.40
CA GLU A 43 -11.01 -1.88 -11.79
C GLU A 43 -11.79 -2.41 -10.59
N ILE A 44 -11.11 -2.91 -9.55
CA ILE A 44 -11.73 -3.33 -8.29
C ILE A 44 -12.50 -2.16 -7.65
N ILE A 45 -11.91 -0.97 -7.58
CA ILE A 45 -12.58 0.21 -7.00
C ILE A 45 -13.82 0.61 -7.80
N LYS A 46 -13.76 0.53 -9.13
CA LYS A 46 -14.90 0.79 -10.00
C LYS A 46 -16.01 -0.23 -9.80
N LEU A 47 -15.68 -1.52 -9.72
CA LEU A 47 -16.64 -2.59 -9.48
C LEU A 47 -17.30 -2.45 -8.11
N ILE A 48 -16.56 -2.06 -7.06
CA ILE A 48 -17.14 -1.76 -5.74
C ILE A 48 -18.17 -0.63 -5.84
N SER A 49 -17.84 0.43 -6.58
CA SER A 49 -18.75 1.55 -6.80
C SER A 49 -19.98 1.15 -7.63
N GLN A 50 -19.83 0.23 -8.58
CA GLN A 50 -20.95 -0.32 -9.36
C GLN A 50 -21.84 -1.20 -8.49
N ALA A 51 -21.25 -2.11 -7.70
CA ALA A 51 -21.97 -2.97 -6.77
C ALA A 51 -22.79 -2.19 -5.74
N ALA A 52 -22.38 -0.96 -5.40
CA ALA A 52 -23.15 -0.08 -4.52
C ALA A 52 -24.47 0.41 -5.12
N ASN A 53 -24.55 0.49 -6.46
CA ASN A 53 -25.75 0.91 -7.18
C ASN A 53 -26.59 -0.27 -7.67
N GLU A 54 -26.08 -1.49 -7.59
CA GLU A 54 -26.76 -2.73 -7.96
C GLU A 54 -27.57 -3.30 -6.79
N THR A 55 -28.65 -4.04 -7.07
CA THR A 55 -29.47 -4.71 -6.06
C THR A 55 -29.70 -6.18 -6.38
N GLY A 56 -29.91 -6.99 -5.34
CA GLY A 56 -30.31 -8.39 -5.48
C GLY A 56 -29.16 -9.32 -5.90
N GLU A 57 -29.42 -10.20 -6.88
CA GLU A 57 -28.45 -11.21 -7.31
C GLU A 57 -27.27 -10.64 -8.09
N VAL A 58 -27.49 -9.55 -8.85
CA VAL A 58 -26.45 -8.90 -9.64
C VAL A 58 -25.36 -8.35 -8.71
N GLN A 59 -25.75 -7.67 -7.63
CA GLN A 59 -24.83 -7.19 -6.61
C GLN A 59 -24.00 -8.33 -6.01
N LYS A 60 -24.61 -9.48 -5.70
CA LYS A 60 -23.90 -10.65 -5.15
C LYS A 60 -22.88 -11.20 -6.16
N ALA A 61 -23.26 -11.34 -7.42
CA ALA A 61 -22.35 -11.79 -8.47
C ALA A 61 -21.16 -10.83 -8.65
N THR A 62 -21.42 -9.52 -8.63
CA THR A 62 -20.38 -8.49 -8.70
C THR A 62 -19.45 -8.54 -7.50
N LEU A 63 -19.97 -8.76 -6.28
CA LEU A 63 -19.15 -8.93 -5.07
C LEU A 63 -18.25 -10.18 -5.13
N VAL A 64 -18.75 -11.29 -5.66
CA VAL A 64 -17.93 -12.51 -5.87
C VAL A 64 -16.79 -12.24 -6.86
N LYS A 65 -17.10 -11.54 -7.96
CA LYS A 65 -16.09 -11.14 -8.95
C LYS A 65 -15.03 -10.22 -8.35
N ILE A 66 -15.44 -9.23 -7.54
CA ILE A 66 -14.53 -8.33 -6.81
C ILE A 66 -13.59 -9.12 -5.90
N ASN A 67 -14.13 -10.07 -5.13
CA ASN A 67 -13.30 -10.90 -4.24
C ASN A 67 -12.27 -11.72 -5.03
N GLY A 68 -12.65 -12.28 -6.19
CA GLY A 68 -11.72 -13.01 -7.06
C GLY A 68 -10.57 -12.13 -7.58
N LEU A 69 -10.89 -10.92 -8.05
CA LEU A 69 -9.89 -9.95 -8.52
C LEU A 69 -8.98 -9.47 -7.39
N GLN A 70 -9.53 -9.26 -6.19
CA GLN A 70 -8.74 -8.90 -5.00
C GLN A 70 -7.72 -10.00 -4.66
N ILE A 71 -8.14 -11.26 -4.65
CA ILE A 71 -7.21 -12.38 -4.38
C ILE A 71 -6.11 -12.42 -5.44
N GLN A 72 -6.46 -12.30 -6.72
CA GLN A 72 -5.48 -12.28 -7.81
C GLN A 72 -4.46 -11.15 -7.66
N LEU A 73 -4.90 -9.95 -7.27
CA LEU A 73 -4.04 -8.80 -7.03
C LEU A 73 -3.07 -9.05 -5.86
N LEU A 74 -3.58 -9.55 -4.74
CA LEU A 74 -2.76 -9.81 -3.55
C LEU A 74 -1.73 -10.90 -3.83
N VAL A 75 -2.15 -12.01 -4.46
CA VAL A 75 -1.23 -13.10 -4.85
C VAL A 75 -0.16 -12.60 -5.81
N SER A 76 -0.50 -11.79 -6.82
CA SER A 76 0.48 -11.21 -7.75
C SER A 76 1.50 -10.33 -7.03
N LEU A 77 1.03 -9.48 -6.10
CA LEU A 77 1.91 -8.62 -5.30
C LEU A 77 2.82 -9.43 -4.36
N GLU A 78 2.30 -10.48 -3.73
CA GLU A 78 3.08 -11.35 -2.85
C GLU A 78 4.12 -12.17 -3.62
N GLN A 79 3.76 -12.74 -4.77
CA GLN A 79 4.67 -13.48 -5.65
C GLN A 79 5.83 -12.61 -6.14
N ASN A 80 5.58 -11.31 -6.38
CA ASN A 80 6.60 -10.33 -6.75
C ASN A 80 7.41 -9.79 -5.55
N GLY A 81 7.19 -10.31 -4.34
CA GLY A 81 7.89 -9.88 -3.13
C GLY A 81 7.41 -8.52 -2.57
N HIS A 82 6.28 -8.01 -3.04
CA HIS A 82 5.70 -6.72 -2.64
C HIS A 82 4.69 -6.84 -1.49
N PHE A 83 5.06 -7.56 -0.43
CA PHE A 83 4.17 -7.84 0.71
C PHE A 83 3.56 -6.57 1.35
N MET A 84 4.35 -5.51 1.54
CA MET A 84 3.85 -4.26 2.11
C MET A 84 2.85 -3.55 1.19
N MET A 85 3.02 -3.66 -0.13
CA MET A 85 2.03 -3.14 -1.08
C MET A 85 0.76 -3.98 -1.03
N ALA A 86 0.84 -5.32 -0.98
CA ALA A 86 -0.33 -6.18 -0.84
C ALA A 86 -1.17 -5.79 0.38
N LYS A 87 -0.53 -5.64 1.54
CA LYS A 87 -1.18 -5.23 2.79
C LYS A 87 -1.82 -3.84 2.72
N GLU A 88 -1.15 -2.88 2.08
CA GLU A 88 -1.69 -1.53 1.96
C GLU A 88 -2.86 -1.47 0.95
N THR A 89 -2.74 -2.20 -0.16
CA THR A 89 -3.79 -2.36 -1.17
C THR A 89 -5.05 -2.99 -0.57
N GLU A 90 -4.90 -4.03 0.26
CA GLU A 90 -6.01 -4.64 0.99
C GLU A 90 -6.78 -3.62 1.84
N LYS A 91 -6.07 -2.78 2.60
CA LYS A 91 -6.70 -1.72 3.40
C LYS A 91 -7.43 -0.70 2.53
N ILE A 92 -6.87 -0.32 1.38
CA ILE A 92 -7.48 0.62 0.45
C ILE A 92 -8.81 0.07 -0.07
N ILE A 93 -8.82 -1.20 -0.48
CA ILE A 93 -10.02 -1.91 -0.96
C ILE A 93 -11.07 -1.98 0.15
N LEU A 94 -10.67 -2.40 1.36
CA LEU A 94 -11.57 -2.50 2.50
C LEU A 94 -12.20 -1.14 2.86
N LYS A 95 -11.40 -0.06 2.85
CA LYS A 95 -11.89 1.30 3.08
C LYS A 95 -12.93 1.73 2.03
N HIS A 96 -12.72 1.41 0.75
CA HIS A 96 -13.68 1.72 -0.31
C HIS A 96 -14.95 0.90 -0.17
N ARG A 97 -14.82 -0.38 0.20
CA ARG A 97 -15.97 -1.26 0.44
C ARG A 97 -16.85 -0.72 1.57
N ILE A 98 -16.27 -0.32 2.69
CA ILE A 98 -17.01 0.29 3.81
C ILE A 98 -17.67 1.60 3.38
N LYS A 99 -16.97 2.44 2.60
CA LYS A 99 -17.51 3.74 2.16
C LYS A 99 -18.69 3.60 1.19
N CYS A 100 -18.68 2.59 0.33
CA CYS A 100 -19.65 2.45 -0.76
C CYS A 100 -20.80 1.47 -0.43
N LEU A 101 -20.55 0.47 0.41
CA LEU A 101 -21.49 -0.62 0.71
C LEU A 101 -21.86 -0.73 2.20
N GLY A 102 -21.22 0.05 3.07
CA GLY A 102 -21.57 0.15 4.49
C GLY A 102 -22.52 1.32 4.74
#